data_AF-A0A3A9ZFU9-F1
#
_entry.id   AF-A0A3A9ZFU9-F1
#
_cell.length_a   1.000
_cell.length_b   1.000
_cell.length_c   1.000
_cell.angle_alpha   90.00
_cell.angle_beta   90.00
_cell.angle_gamma   90.00
#
_symmetry.space_group_name_H-M   'P 1'
#
loop_
_entity.id
_entity.type
_entity.pdbx_description
1 polymer ?
#
loop_
_entity_poly.entity_id
_entity_poly.type
_entity_poly.pdbx_seq_one_letter_code
_entity_poly.pdbx_strand_id
1 'polypeptide(L)'
;MSTSCYIGATSPDTPHLVHARYVLFDGHPAVVPPTLAAIWARHAHHDTAELISAVLAHDWEHLDPETTAATASNFAGQQPVPGVGMTLASSTDGVIDAPEPVTVFPLCHAGHLDIEWVYLIEADTSTIGVHTSDGTRTATYQLISCLHPASSGPDQELCGSRVAAGAPL
;
A
#
# COMPACT_ATOMS: atom_id res chain seq x y z
N MET A 1 -11.65 -14.31 -5.44
CA MET A 1 -11.18 -14.46 -4.05
C MET A 1 -10.89 -13.06 -3.55
N SER A 2 -11.37 -12.72 -2.36
CA SER A 2 -10.98 -11.47 -1.68
C SER A 2 -9.61 -11.68 -1.07
N THR A 3 -8.59 -11.02 -1.62
CA THR A 3 -7.26 -11.01 -1.00
C THR A 3 -7.18 -9.76 -0.14
N SER A 4 -7.12 -9.93 1.17
CA SER A 4 -6.93 -8.82 2.10
C SER A 4 -5.45 -8.51 2.30
N CYS A 5 -5.15 -7.28 2.70
CA CYS A 5 -3.79 -6.85 2.98
C CYS A 5 -3.77 -5.72 4.02
N TYR A 6 -2.56 -5.37 4.46
CA TYR A 6 -2.32 -4.14 5.20
C TYR A 6 -1.50 -3.16 4.36
N ILE A 7 -1.86 -1.88 4.41
CA ILE A 7 -1.11 -0.79 3.79
C ILE A 7 -0.75 0.21 4.86
N GLY A 8 0.51 0.62 4.91
CA GLY A 8 0.99 1.48 5.96
C GLY A 8 2.30 2.18 5.66
N ALA A 9 2.85 2.80 6.70
CA ALA A 9 4.15 3.44 6.69
C ALA A 9 4.87 3.20 8.02
N THR A 10 6.19 3.33 8.01
CA THR A 10 6.97 3.41 9.24
C THR A 10 7.14 4.87 9.64
N SER A 11 7.12 5.14 10.95
CA SER A 11 7.49 6.46 11.45
C SER A 11 9.01 6.58 11.55
N PRO A 12 9.62 7.73 11.19
CA PRO A 12 11.04 7.99 11.43
C PRO A 12 11.45 7.84 12.90
N ASP A 13 10.53 8.18 13.82
CA ASP A 13 10.76 8.11 15.26
C ASP A 13 10.76 6.67 15.79
N THR A 14 10.02 5.78 15.12
CA THR A 14 9.88 4.36 15.49
C THR A 14 9.95 3.48 14.23
N PRO A 15 11.14 3.33 13.61
CA PRO A 15 11.27 2.66 12.32
C PRO A 15 10.98 1.14 12.37
N HIS A 16 10.91 0.58 13.59
CA HIS A 16 10.56 -0.82 13.83
C HIS A 16 9.05 -1.05 13.96
N LEU A 17 8.25 0.01 14.06
CA LEU A 17 6.79 -0.06 14.13
C LEU A 17 6.17 0.39 12.82
N VAL A 18 5.26 -0.43 12.33
CA VAL A 18 4.42 -0.15 11.18
C VAL A 18 3.10 0.41 11.69
N HIS A 19 2.69 1.53 11.10
CA HIS A 19 1.35 2.08 11.23
C HIS A 19 0.60 1.72 9.95
N ALA A 20 -0.44 0.90 10.04
CA ALA A 20 -1.15 0.40 8.86
C ALA A 20 -2.66 0.36 9.03
N ARG A 21 -3.33 0.34 7.88
CA ARG A 21 -4.78 0.13 7.72
C ARG A 21 -5.07 -1.12 6.94
N TYR A 22 -6.19 -1.73 7.28
CA TYR A 22 -6.65 -2.95 6.63
C TYR A 22 -7.34 -2.61 5.31
N VAL A 23 -7.12 -3.45 4.30
CA VAL A 23 -7.85 -3.41 3.02
C VAL A 23 -8.45 -4.79 2.78
N LEU A 24 -9.77 -4.87 2.62
CA LEU A 24 -10.50 -6.13 2.54
C LEU A 24 -10.34 -6.83 1.18
N PHE A 25 -10.39 -6.08 0.08
CA PHE A 25 -10.31 -6.62 -1.28
C PHE A 25 -9.08 -6.11 -2.04
N ASP A 26 -8.75 -6.83 -3.12
CA ASP A 26 -7.72 -6.45 -4.10
C ASP A 26 -6.29 -6.26 -3.56
N GLY A 27 -5.96 -6.92 -2.46
CA GLY A 27 -4.67 -6.88 -1.79
C GLY A 27 -3.49 -7.56 -2.53
N HIS A 28 -3.65 -7.97 -3.78
CA HIS A 28 -2.61 -8.67 -4.54
C HIS A 28 -1.52 -7.69 -5.08
N PRO A 29 -0.23 -8.06 -5.13
CA PRO A 29 0.86 -7.15 -5.54
C PRO A 29 0.77 -6.66 -6.99
N ALA A 30 -0.04 -7.30 -7.83
CA ALA A 30 -0.32 -6.81 -9.19
C ALA A 30 -1.32 -5.64 -9.22
N VAL A 31 -2.05 -5.40 -8.13
CA VAL A 31 -3.13 -4.40 -8.05
C VAL A 31 -2.76 -3.27 -7.10
N VAL A 32 -2.26 -3.58 -5.90
CA VAL A 32 -2.02 -2.56 -4.86
C VAL A 32 -0.99 -1.51 -5.27
N PRO A 33 0.23 -1.85 -5.75
CA PRO A 33 1.22 -0.82 -6.09
C PRO A 33 0.78 0.13 -7.23
N PRO A 34 0.21 -0.35 -8.36
CA PRO A 34 -0.38 0.53 -9.36
C PRO A 34 -1.51 1.42 -8.82
N THR A 35 -2.37 0.87 -7.96
CA THR A 35 -3.48 1.60 -7.33
C THR A 35 -2.96 2.73 -6.43
N LEU A 36 -2.01 2.43 -5.55
CA LEU A 36 -1.35 3.42 -4.69
C LEU A 36 -0.64 4.50 -5.50
N ALA A 37 0.02 4.13 -6.61
CA ALA A 37 0.64 5.09 -7.51
C ALA A 37 -0.38 6.03 -8.16
N ALA A 38 -1.52 5.52 -8.62
CA ALA A 38 -2.58 6.33 -9.20
C ALA A 38 -3.18 7.31 -8.18
N ILE A 39 -3.43 6.86 -6.94
CA ILE A 39 -3.89 7.73 -5.84
C ILE A 39 -2.83 8.80 -5.55
N TRP A 40 -1.56 8.40 -5.45
CA TRP A 40 -0.44 9.30 -5.22
C TRP A 40 -0.36 10.43 -6.25
N ALA A 41 -0.48 10.12 -7.54
CA ALA A 41 -0.38 11.13 -8.59
C ALA A 41 -1.62 12.03 -8.68
N ARG A 42 -2.82 11.46 -8.48
CA ARG A 42 -4.08 12.15 -8.79
C ARG A 42 -4.73 12.82 -7.59
N HIS A 43 -4.77 12.12 -6.45
CA HIS A 43 -5.35 12.62 -5.21
C HIS A 43 -4.29 13.37 -4.41
N ALA A 44 -3.14 12.76 -4.18
CA ALA A 44 -2.08 13.33 -3.35
C ALA A 44 -1.11 14.24 -4.12
N HIS A 45 -1.35 14.53 -5.40
CA HIS A 45 -0.54 15.44 -6.22
C HIS A 45 0.98 15.19 -6.17
N HIS A 46 1.40 13.92 -6.13
CA HIS A 46 2.77 13.46 -5.97
C HIS A 46 3.42 13.71 -4.59
N ASP A 47 2.62 14.04 -3.57
CA ASP A 47 3.03 14.12 -2.17
C ASP A 47 2.84 12.76 -1.49
N THR A 48 3.95 12.13 -1.09
CA THR A 48 3.94 10.82 -0.44
C THR A 48 3.40 10.89 0.99
N ALA A 49 3.56 12.02 1.69
CA ALA A 49 2.99 12.19 3.02
C ALA A 49 1.47 12.33 2.96
N GLU A 50 0.95 13.05 1.97
CA GLU A 50 -0.49 13.14 1.72
C GLU A 50 -1.08 11.76 1.33
N LEU A 51 -0.38 10.98 0.51
CA LEU A 51 -0.76 9.59 0.22
C LEU A 51 -0.85 8.76 1.52
N ILE A 52 0.19 8.79 2.36
CA ILE A 52 0.22 8.06 3.63
C ILE A 52 -0.94 8.49 4.52
N SER A 53 -1.17 9.80 4.65
CA SER A 53 -2.28 10.33 5.44
C SER A 53 -3.64 9.84 4.92
N ALA A 54 -3.82 9.82 3.59
CA ALA A 54 -5.05 9.37 2.96
C ALA A 54 -5.29 7.88 3.25
N VAL A 55 -4.31 7.00 2.99
CA VAL A 55 -4.49 5.56 3.19
C VAL A 55 -4.61 5.18 4.68
N LEU A 56 -4.03 5.96 5.59
CA LEU A 56 -4.11 5.72 7.03
C LEU A 56 -5.38 6.29 7.69
N ALA A 57 -6.21 7.04 6.97
CA ALA A 57 -7.40 7.68 7.54
C ALA A 57 -8.51 6.67 7.91
N HIS A 58 -8.63 5.58 7.15
CA HIS A 58 -9.72 4.61 7.29
C HIS A 58 -9.22 3.19 7.05
N ASP A 59 -9.98 2.19 7.54
CA ASP A 59 -9.93 0.86 6.93
C ASP A 59 -10.76 0.86 5.65
N TRP A 60 -10.30 0.08 4.68
CA TRP A 60 -10.81 0.13 3.33
C TRP A 60 -11.51 -1.17 2.97
N GLU A 61 -12.68 -1.06 2.35
CA GLU A 61 -13.22 -2.19 1.62
C GLU A 61 -12.31 -2.47 0.43
N HIS A 62 -12.01 -1.43 -0.36
CA HIS A 62 -11.07 -1.46 -1.47
C HIS A 62 -10.52 -0.06 -1.72
N LEU A 63 -9.34 0.01 -2.32
CA LEU A 63 -8.78 1.24 -2.86
C LEU A 63 -9.13 1.37 -4.33
N ASP A 64 -9.58 2.54 -4.74
CA ASP A 64 -9.92 2.84 -6.13
C ASP A 64 -9.74 4.35 -6.41
N PRO A 65 -8.75 4.74 -7.23
CA PRO A 65 -8.50 6.14 -7.59
C PRO A 65 -9.63 6.79 -8.41
N GLU A 66 -10.56 5.99 -8.95
CA GLU A 66 -11.73 6.49 -9.68
C GLU A 66 -12.95 6.72 -8.78
N THR A 67 -12.87 6.38 -7.49
CA THR A 67 -13.97 6.63 -6.56
C THR A 67 -14.31 8.11 -6.52
N THR A 68 -15.60 8.43 -6.56
CA THR A 68 -16.12 9.81 -6.49
C THR A 68 -17.12 9.93 -5.33
N ALA A 69 -17.49 11.16 -4.99
CA ALA A 69 -18.53 11.40 -3.97
C ALA A 69 -19.91 10.83 -4.37
N ALA A 70 -20.13 10.51 -5.64
CA ALA A 70 -21.35 9.89 -6.16
C ALA A 70 -21.27 8.37 -6.27
N THR A 71 -20.11 7.76 -5.97
CA THR A 71 -19.96 6.30 -5.99
C THR A 71 -20.91 5.69 -4.96
N ALA A 72 -21.80 4.80 -5.42
CA ALA A 72 -22.80 4.20 -4.58
C ALA A 72 -22.17 3.22 -3.59
N SER A 73 -22.57 3.31 -2.34
CA SER A 73 -22.26 2.34 -1.30
C SER A 73 -23.26 1.20 -1.34
N ASN A 74 -22.76 -0.04 -1.33
CA ASN A 74 -23.63 -1.22 -1.35
C ASN A 74 -24.13 -1.58 0.05
N PHE A 75 -23.44 -1.12 1.10
CA PHE A 75 -23.76 -1.41 2.50
C PHE A 75 -23.85 -0.14 3.34
N ALA A 76 -24.68 -0.19 4.38
CA ALA A 76 -24.76 0.87 5.38
C ALA A 76 -23.42 1.03 6.10
N GLY A 77 -22.97 2.28 6.28
CA GLY A 77 -21.71 2.59 6.96
C GLY A 77 -20.48 2.66 6.05
N GLN A 78 -20.57 2.20 4.80
CA GLN A 78 -19.51 2.48 3.81
C GLN A 78 -19.60 3.93 3.35
N GLN A 79 -18.45 4.55 3.12
CA GLN A 79 -18.37 5.92 2.66
C GLN A 79 -17.35 6.01 1.51
N PRO A 80 -17.72 6.58 0.35
CA PRO A 80 -16.75 6.84 -0.70
C PRO A 80 -15.83 7.99 -0.28
N VAL A 81 -14.52 7.77 -0.37
CA VAL A 81 -13.50 8.81 -0.25
C VAL A 81 -13.00 9.14 -1.67
N PRO A 82 -13.35 10.33 -2.21
CA PRO A 82 -13.04 10.68 -3.59
C PRO A 82 -11.55 10.59 -3.91
N GLY A 83 -11.21 9.85 -4.97
CA GLY A 83 -9.84 9.64 -5.43
C GLY A 83 -9.02 8.65 -4.61
N VAL A 84 -9.61 7.99 -3.62
CA VAL A 84 -8.88 7.05 -2.74
C VAL A 84 -9.55 5.67 -2.71
N GLY A 85 -10.84 5.58 -2.42
CA GLY A 85 -11.54 4.29 -2.36
C GLY A 85 -12.81 4.30 -1.52
N MET A 86 -13.32 3.11 -1.22
CA MET A 86 -14.50 2.90 -0.39
C MET A 86 -14.08 2.44 1.01
N THR A 87 -14.54 3.13 2.05
CA THR A 87 -14.26 2.71 3.43
C THR A 87 -14.94 1.39 3.76
N LEU A 88 -14.32 0.60 4.62
CA LEU A 88 -14.97 -0.57 5.19
C LEU A 88 -16.13 -0.10 6.09
N ALA A 89 -17.27 -0.78 6.01
CA ALA A 89 -18.40 -0.47 6.88
C ALA A 89 -18.01 -0.77 8.33
N SER A 90 -18.05 0.25 9.20
CA SER A 90 -18.02 0.05 10.63
C SER A 90 -19.35 0.51 11.20
N SER A 91 -20.18 -0.45 11.61
CA SER A 91 -21.43 -0.15 12.29
C SER A 91 -21.66 -1.13 13.44
N THR A 92 -21.80 -0.58 14.64
CA THR A 92 -22.27 -1.30 15.83
C THR A 92 -23.72 -0.92 16.07
N ASP A 93 -24.61 -1.93 16.12
CA ASP A 93 -26.05 -1.75 16.38
C ASP A 93 -26.76 -0.73 15.48
N GLY A 94 -26.30 -0.58 14.23
CA GLY A 94 -26.89 0.33 13.25
C GLY A 94 -26.46 1.80 13.39
N VAL A 95 -25.51 2.09 14.28
CA VAL A 95 -24.83 3.39 14.38
C VAL A 95 -23.50 3.31 13.63
N ILE A 96 -23.17 4.32 12.84
CA ILE A 96 -21.87 4.42 12.17
C ILE A 96 -20.81 4.72 13.22
N ASP A 97 -19.83 3.83 13.35
CA ASP A 97 -18.75 3.98 14.33
C ASP A 97 -17.69 4.97 13.83
N ALA A 98 -16.97 5.58 14.78
CA ALA A 98 -15.76 6.31 14.44
C ALA A 98 -14.73 5.34 13.81
N PRO A 99 -13.86 5.81 12.89
CA PRO A 99 -12.81 4.98 12.33
C PRO A 99 -11.99 4.33 13.45
N GLU A 100 -11.70 3.03 13.31
CA GLU A 100 -10.84 2.34 14.28
C GLU A 100 -9.48 3.03 14.39
N PRO A 101 -8.77 2.94 15.52
CA PRO A 101 -7.40 3.45 15.61
C PRO A 101 -6.48 2.73 14.61
N VAL A 102 -5.45 3.43 14.12
CA VAL A 102 -4.45 2.84 13.21
C VAL A 102 -3.81 1.62 13.87
N THR A 103 -3.73 0.51 13.15
CA THR A 103 -3.07 -0.71 13.65
C THR A 103 -1.57 -0.48 13.71
N VAL A 104 -1.00 -0.66 14.90
CA VAL A 104 0.45 -0.51 15.13
C VAL A 104 1.05 -1.84 15.54
N PHE A 105 2.02 -2.31 14.76
CA PHE A 105 2.70 -3.58 15.03
C PHE A 105 4.15 -3.57 14.54
N PRO A 106 5.05 -4.34 15.16
CA PRO A 106 6.37 -4.56 14.60
C PRO A 106 6.25 -5.50 13.39
N LEU A 107 6.92 -5.15 12.28
CA LEU A 107 6.79 -5.90 11.02
C LEU A 107 7.15 -7.39 11.14
N CYS A 108 8.09 -7.73 12.03
CA CYS A 108 8.46 -9.12 12.32
C CYS A 108 7.33 -9.95 12.98
N HIS A 109 6.26 -9.31 13.45
CA HIS A 109 5.07 -9.95 14.00
C HIS A 109 3.87 -9.94 13.05
N ALA A 110 4.06 -9.54 11.77
CA ALA A 110 3.00 -9.53 10.77
C ALA A 110 2.32 -10.90 10.59
N GLY A 111 3.01 -12.00 10.95
CA GLY A 111 2.50 -13.37 10.77
C GLY A 111 1.26 -13.69 11.60
N HIS A 112 0.94 -12.85 12.59
CA HIS A 112 -0.27 -12.96 13.39
C HIS A 112 -1.50 -12.27 12.78
N LEU A 113 -1.35 -11.54 11.67
CA LEU A 113 -2.41 -10.71 11.08
C LEU A 113 -3.32 -11.46 10.09
N ASP A 114 -3.07 -12.75 9.84
CA ASP A 114 -3.83 -13.60 8.89
C ASP A 114 -4.05 -12.96 7.50
N ILE A 115 -3.02 -12.28 7.01
CA ILE A 115 -2.97 -11.62 5.70
C ILE A 115 -1.77 -12.11 4.90
N GLU A 116 -1.86 -12.05 3.58
CA GLU A 116 -0.77 -12.52 2.71
C GLU A 116 0.29 -11.43 2.46
N TRP A 117 -0.12 -10.16 2.41
CA TRP A 117 0.73 -9.04 2.00
C TRP A 117 0.63 -7.83 2.93
N VAL A 118 1.78 -7.23 3.22
CA VAL A 118 1.91 -5.91 3.84
C VAL A 118 2.63 -4.97 2.87
N TYR A 119 2.06 -3.79 2.63
CA TYR A 119 2.63 -2.75 1.79
C TYR A 119 3.08 -1.59 2.65
N LEU A 120 4.38 -1.26 2.59
CA LEU A 120 4.95 -0.13 3.33
C LEU A 120 5.34 0.98 2.37
N ILE A 121 4.75 2.15 2.55
CA ILE A 121 5.06 3.36 1.80
C ILE A 121 6.21 4.08 2.53
N GLU A 122 7.32 4.26 1.83
CA GLU A 122 8.50 4.99 2.33
C GLU A 122 8.42 6.45 1.86
N ALA A 123 8.19 7.37 2.80
CA ALA A 123 8.02 8.80 2.50
C ALA A 123 9.25 9.42 1.81
N ASP A 124 10.45 9.11 2.30
CA ASP A 124 11.69 9.73 1.83
C ASP A 124 12.11 9.30 0.42
N THR A 125 11.66 8.11 -0.01
CA THR A 125 12.08 7.50 -1.27
C THR A 125 10.96 7.41 -2.29
N SER A 126 9.72 7.74 -1.90
CA SER A 126 8.51 7.54 -2.71
C SER A 126 8.42 6.11 -3.26
N THR A 127 8.76 5.13 -2.42
CA THR A 127 8.70 3.71 -2.76
C THR A 127 7.64 2.97 -1.96
N ILE A 128 7.25 1.80 -2.49
CA ILE A 128 6.43 0.82 -1.82
C ILE A 128 7.28 -0.43 -1.62
N GLY A 129 7.52 -0.83 -0.37
CA GLY A 129 7.98 -2.15 -0.01
C GLY A 129 6.82 -3.14 0.06
N VAL A 130 6.96 -4.28 -0.60
CA VAL A 130 6.00 -5.39 -0.49
C VAL A 130 6.61 -6.45 0.42
N HIS A 131 5.86 -6.84 1.43
CA HIS A 131 6.27 -7.81 2.44
C HIS A 131 5.27 -8.94 2.51
N THR A 132 5.78 -10.15 2.70
CA THR A 132 4.95 -11.31 3.05
C THR A 132 4.53 -11.26 4.52
N SER A 133 3.62 -12.14 4.89
CA SER A 133 3.10 -12.26 6.25
C SER A 133 4.18 -12.49 7.31
N ASP A 134 5.31 -13.09 6.99
CA ASP A 134 6.46 -13.24 7.91
C ASP A 134 7.30 -11.97 8.09
N GLY A 135 6.92 -10.86 7.43
CA GLY A 135 7.64 -9.58 7.44
C GLY A 135 8.77 -9.49 6.42
N THR A 136 9.07 -10.58 5.69
CA THR A 136 10.13 -10.60 4.68
C THR A 136 9.76 -9.70 3.51
N ARG A 137 10.66 -8.77 3.14
CA ARG A 137 10.48 -7.92 1.95
C ARG A 137 10.73 -8.74 0.69
N THR A 138 9.75 -8.82 -0.19
CA THR A 138 9.82 -9.57 -1.44
C THR A 138 10.03 -8.67 -2.66
N ALA A 139 9.61 -7.41 -2.61
CA ALA A 139 9.79 -6.46 -3.71
C ALA A 139 9.82 -5.00 -3.23
N THR A 140 10.31 -4.13 -4.12
CA THR A 140 10.29 -2.67 -3.97
C THR A 140 9.83 -2.04 -5.28
N TYR A 141 8.86 -1.14 -5.21
CA TYR A 141 8.34 -0.41 -6.35
C TYR A 141 8.51 1.09 -6.16
N GLN A 142 8.94 1.79 -7.19
CA GLN A 142 8.92 3.25 -7.23
C GLN A 142 7.51 3.70 -7.62
N LEU A 143 6.89 4.61 -6.86
CA LEU A 143 5.52 5.08 -7.15
C LEU A 143 5.41 5.64 -8.57
N ILE A 144 6.41 6.39 -9.03
CA ILE A 144 6.46 6.94 -10.39
C ILE A 144 6.51 5.86 -11.48
N SER A 145 7.20 4.74 -11.23
CA SER A 145 7.30 3.62 -12.17
C SER A 145 6.02 2.80 -12.24
N CYS A 146 5.18 2.86 -11.21
CA CYS A 146 3.89 2.17 -11.17
C CYS A 146 2.78 2.91 -11.93
N LEU A 147 2.93 4.21 -12.24
CA LEU A 147 1.98 4.97 -13.05
C LEU A 147 1.97 4.57 -14.52
N HIS A 148 3.14 4.17 -15.01
CA HIS A 148 3.33 3.67 -16.35
C HIS A 148 4.04 2.34 -16.19
N PRO A 149 3.31 1.22 -16.01
CA PRO A 149 3.94 -0.06 -16.25
C PRO A 149 4.43 0.04 -17.69
N ALA A 150 5.74 0.23 -17.87
CA ALA A 150 6.33 0.24 -19.19
C ALA A 150 5.73 -0.96 -19.91
N SER A 151 5.20 -0.77 -21.11
CA SER A 151 4.84 -1.89 -21.97
C SER A 151 6.09 -2.76 -22.07
N SER A 152 6.17 -3.79 -21.25
CA SER A 152 7.38 -4.59 -21.07
C SER A 152 7.58 -5.38 -22.35
N GLY A 153 8.29 -4.78 -23.31
CA GLY A 153 9.08 -5.56 -24.26
C GLY A 153 10.11 -6.37 -23.46
N PRO A 154 10.42 -7.60 -23.88
CA PRO A 154 11.38 -8.42 -23.19
C PRO A 154 12.78 -7.91 -23.52
N ASP A 155 13.38 -7.10 -22.66
CA ASP A 155 14.84 -6.90 -22.60
C ASP A 155 15.22 -6.24 -21.27
N GLN A 156 15.26 -7.06 -20.22
CA GLN A 156 16.13 -6.77 -19.08
C GLN A 156 17.38 -7.64 -19.26
N GLU A 157 18.27 -7.16 -20.12
CA GLU A 157 19.59 -7.74 -20.35
C GLU A 157 20.41 -7.62 -19.06
N LEU A 158 20.68 -8.76 -18.44
CA LEU A 158 21.71 -8.97 -17.42
C LEU A 158 23.07 -8.55 -17.98
N CYS A 159 23.45 -7.29 -17.81
CA CYS A 159 24.82 -6.84 -18.09
C CYS A 159 25.41 -6.16 -16.86
N GLY A 160 26.32 -6.87 -16.19
CA GLY A 160 27.10 -6.32 -15.10
C GLY A 160 27.83 -7.35 -14.22
N SER A 161 28.26 -8.49 -14.76
CA SER A 161 29.21 -9.35 -14.01
C SER A 161 30.56 -8.63 -13.96
N ARG A 162 30.83 -8.04 -12.81
CA ARG A 162 32.05 -7.30 -12.48
C ARG A 162 33.18 -8.31 -12.24
N VAL A 163 34.00 -8.61 -13.24
CA VAL A 163 35.29 -9.28 -13.01
C VAL A 163 36.31 -8.24 -12.57
N ALA A 164 36.66 -8.26 -11.29
CA ALA A 164 37.82 -7.56 -10.75
C ALA A 164 38.88 -8.59 -10.38
N ALA A 165 40.07 -8.49 -10.97
CA ALA A 165 41.32 -8.90 -10.32
C ALA A 165 42.50 -8.28 -11.08
N GLY A 166 43.11 -7.25 -10.50
CA GLY A 166 44.42 -6.76 -10.88
C GLY A 166 45.48 -7.19 -9.86
N ALA A 167 46.60 -7.69 -10.40
CA ALA A 167 47.99 -7.61 -9.95
C ALA A 167 48.43 -8.39 -8.66
N PRO A 168 49.73 -8.69 -8.42
CA PRO A 168 50.93 -8.10 -9.04
C PRO A 168 52.12 -9.04 -9.43
N LEU A 169 53.03 -8.43 -10.20
CA LEU A 169 54.48 -8.64 -10.45
C LEU A 169 55.04 -10.06 -10.65
#